data_AF-R6QF21-F1
#
_entry.id   AF-R6QF21-F1
#
_cell.length_a   1.000
_cell.length_b   1.000
_cell.length_c   1.000
_cell.angle_alpha   90.00
_cell.angle_beta   90.00
_cell.angle_gamma   90.00
#
_symmetry.space_group_name_H-M   'P 1'
#
loop_
_entity.id
_entity.type
_entity.pdbx_description
1 polymer ?
#
loop_
_entity_poly.entity_id
_entity_poly.type
_entity_poly.pdbx_seq_one_letter_code
_entity_poly.pdbx_strand_id
1 'polypeptide(L)' 'MEELKNNEVRADVPAEISTWTKIKNFLFQEITLTMTPKQELVFQEVHDFWHQEVNRDFWFQEIKIIDNITL' A
#
# COMPACT_ATOMS: atom_id res chain seq x y z
N MET A 1 -27.16 4.53 -56.28
CA MET A 1 -27.59 4.15 -54.92
C MET A 1 -26.31 3.79 -54.19
N GLU A 2 -25.80 4.73 -53.40
CA GLU A 2 -24.49 4.66 -52.75
C GLU A 2 -24.45 3.53 -51.71
N GLU A 3 -23.42 2.71 -51.78
CA GLU A 3 -23.08 1.75 -50.75
C GLU A 3 -22.36 2.48 -49.62
N LEU A 4 -23.07 2.66 -48.50
CA LEU A 4 -22.47 3.17 -47.28
C LEU A 4 -21.51 2.11 -46.74
N LYS A 5 -20.23 2.24 -47.11
CA LYS A 5 -19.14 1.55 -46.44
C LYS A 5 -19.20 1.90 -44.96
N ASN A 6 -19.58 0.92 -44.14
CA ASN A 6 -19.48 1.00 -42.69
C ASN A 6 -18.02 1.29 -42.34
N ASN A 7 -17.76 2.56 -42.05
CA ASN A 7 -16.48 3.02 -41.52
C ASN A 7 -16.41 2.55 -40.07
N GLU A 8 -15.98 1.30 -39.86
CA GLU A 8 -15.49 0.83 -38.57
C GLU A 8 -14.21 1.59 -38.24
N VAL A 9 -14.34 2.85 -37.83
CA VAL A 9 -13.31 3.51 -37.04
C VAL A 9 -13.33 2.82 -35.70
N ARG A 10 -12.64 1.68 -35.60
CA ARG A 10 -12.20 1.15 -34.32
C ARG A 10 -11.25 2.18 -33.76
N ALA A 11 -11.82 3.12 -33.03
CA ALA A 11 -11.04 4.06 -32.27
C ALA A 11 -10.21 3.21 -31.30
N ASP A 12 -8.90 3.18 -31.51
CA ASP A 12 -7.88 2.65 -30.60
C ASP A 12 -7.84 3.51 -29.32
N VAL A 13 -9.00 3.81 -28.74
CA VAL A 13 -9.09 4.47 -27.46
C VAL A 13 -8.74 3.40 -26.43
N PRO A 14 -7.81 3.66 -25.49
CA PRO A 14 -7.44 2.70 -24.48
C PRO A 14 -8.70 2.16 -23.78
N ALA A 15 -8.87 0.85 -23.80
CA ALA A 15 -9.99 0.19 -23.13
C ALA A 15 -10.02 0.61 -21.66
N GLU A 16 -11.23 0.81 -21.14
CA GLU A 16 -11.41 1.30 -19.77
C GLU A 16 -10.76 0.33 -18.77
N ILE A 17 -9.91 0.88 -17.90
CA ILE A 17 -9.10 0.08 -16.99
C ILE A 17 -10.02 -0.50 -15.90
N SER A 18 -9.99 -1.83 -15.70
CA SER A 18 -10.86 -2.50 -14.72
C SER A 18 -10.62 -2.00 -13.29
N THR A 19 -11.66 -2.06 -12.46
CA THR A 19 -11.58 -1.71 -11.03
C THR A 19 -10.53 -2.56 -10.29
N TRP A 20 -10.41 -3.86 -10.62
CA TRP A 20 -9.40 -4.72 -10.03
C TRP A 20 -7.98 -4.29 -10.42
N THR A 21 -7.79 -3.88 -11.67
CA THR A 21 -6.50 -3.35 -12.15
C THR A 21 -6.15 -2.05 -11.42
N LYS A 22 -7.13 -1.18 -11.13
CA LYS A 22 -6.90 0.03 -10.32
C LYS A 22 -6.49 -0.30 -8.89
N ILE A 23 -7.14 -1.27 -8.24
CA ILE A 23 -6.77 -1.73 -6.89
C ILE A 23 -5.37 -2.33 -6.89
N LYS A 24 -5.06 -3.19 -7.87
CA LYS A 24 -3.73 -3.80 -8.02
C LYS A 24 -2.66 -2.72 -8.22
N ASN A 25 -2.91 -1.75 -9.09
CA ASN A 25 -1.99 -0.65 -9.30
C ASN A 25 -1.82 0.18 -8.02
N PHE A 26 -2.90 0.42 -7.25
CA PHE A 26 -2.78 1.12 -5.98
C PHE A 26 -1.87 0.37 -4.98
N LEU A 27 -2.10 -0.93 -4.81
CA LEU A 27 -1.40 -1.78 -3.83
C LEU A 27 0.04 -2.14 -4.24
N PHE A 28 0.30 -2.26 -5.54
CA PHE A 28 1.60 -2.64 -6.11
C PHE A 28 2.22 -1.49 -6.91
N GLN A 29 1.96 -0.26 -6.50
CA GLN A 29 2.69 0.90 -7.01
C GLN A 29 4.18 0.69 -6.73
N GLU A 30 5.02 0.85 -7.76
CA GLU A 30 6.45 1.03 -7.55
C GLU A 30 6.65 2.36 -6.82
N ILE A 31 6.72 2.29 -5.50
CA ILE A 31 6.95 3.45 -4.66
C ILE A 31 8.46 3.74 -4.71
N THR A 32 8.86 4.64 -5.60
CA THR A 32 10.22 5.20 -5.61
C THR A 32 10.34 6.23 -4.49
N LEU A 33 10.78 5.79 -3.31
CA LEU A 33 11.10 6.67 -2.18
C LEU A 33 12.43 7.37 -2.44
N THR A 34 12.38 8.58 -2.99
CA THR A 34 13.55 9.48 -2.98
C THR A 34 13.65 10.09 -1.59
N MET A 35 14.61 9.61 -0.79
CA MET A 35 14.83 10.07 0.58
C MET A 35 16.07 10.94 0.66
N THR A 36 16.03 11.98 1.49
CA THR A 36 17.27 12.66 1.91
C THR A 36 18.05 11.75 2.85
N PRO A 37 19.38 11.92 3.00
CA PRO A 37 20.19 11.05 3.85
C PRO A 37 19.68 10.94 5.29
N LYS A 38 19.10 12.02 5.83
CA LYS A 38 18.50 12.01 7.17
C LYS A 38 17.24 11.15 7.26
N GLN A 39 16.41 11.18 6.23
CA GLN A 39 15.17 10.39 6.21
C GLN A 39 15.48 8.91 6.04
N GLU A 40 16.48 8.56 5.23
CA GLU A 40 16.92 7.18 5.05
C GLU A 40 17.41 6.57 6.36
N LEU A 41 18.20 7.33 7.14
CA LEU A 41 18.63 6.90 8.48
C LEU A 41 17.46 6.61 9.41
N VAL A 42 16.49 7.52 9.50
CA VAL A 42 15.30 7.32 10.33
C VAL A 42 14.50 6.10 9.88
N PHE A 43 14.38 5.89 8.56
CA PHE A 43 13.69 4.74 8.02
C PHE A 43 14.39 3.42 8.35
N GLN A 44 15.72 3.38 8.24
CA GLN A 44 16.52 2.22 8.63
C GLN A 44 16.42 1.95 10.14
N GLU A 45 16.52 2.97 11.00
CA GLU A 45 16.37 2.80 12.45
C GLU A 45 15.00 2.22 12.82
N VAL A 46 13.93 2.73 12.22
CA VAL A 46 12.58 2.20 12.44
C VAL A 46 12.48 0.77 11.91
N HIS A 47 12.98 0.50 10.70
CA HIS A 47 12.99 -0.83 10.12
C HIS A 47 13.70 -1.84 11.03
N ASP A 48 14.88 -1.49 11.53
CA ASP A 48 15.68 -2.33 12.42
C ASP A 48 14.99 -2.54 13.77
N PHE A 49 14.34 -1.52 14.33
CA PHE A 49 13.53 -1.66 15.54
C PHE A 49 12.36 -2.63 15.36
N TRP A 50 11.71 -2.64 14.20
CA TRP A 50 10.59 -3.56 13.92
C TRP A 50 11.06 -5.00 13.69
N HIS A 51 12.25 -5.20 13.12
CA HIS A 51 12.79 -6.52 12.75
C HIS A 51 13.87 -7.04 13.70
N GLN A 52 14.16 -6.33 14.78
CA GLN A 52 15.08 -6.81 15.81
C GLN A 52 14.64 -8.17 16.34
N GLU A 53 15.60 -9.04 16.66
CA GLU A 53 15.34 -10.29 17.36
C GLU A 53 14.96 -9.98 18.82
N VAL A 54 13.67 -9.71 19.04
CA VAL A 54 13.11 -9.53 20.38
C VAL A 54 12.33 -10.77 20.80
N ASN A 55 12.49 -11.12 22.06
CA ASN A 55 11.79 -12.24 22.66
C ASN A 55 10.29 -11.93 22.76
N ARG A 56 9.43 -12.95 22.75
CA ARG A 56 7.95 -12.80 22.82
C ARG A 56 7.54 -11.83 23.94
N ASP A 57 8.24 -11.87 25.06
CA ASP A 57 7.97 -11.06 26.26
C ASP A 57 8.14 -9.55 26.04
N PHE A 58 8.92 -9.12 25.04
CA PHE A 58 9.06 -7.70 24.69
C PHE A 58 7.82 -7.18 23.94
N TRP A 59 7.33 -7.95 22.95
CA TRP A 59 6.14 -7.58 22.18
C TRP A 59 4.82 -7.81 22.92
N PHE A 60 4.80 -8.77 23.85
CA PHE A 60 3.58 -9.20 24.53
C PHE A 60 3.76 -9.07 26.04
N GLN A 61 3.49 -7.87 26.53
CA GLN A 61 3.38 -7.63 27.97
C GLN A 61 1.97 -7.95 28.46
N GLU A 62 1.88 -8.60 29.61
CA GLU A 62 0.61 -8.92 30.25
C GLU A 62 -0.06 -7.62 30.73
N ILE A 63 -1.24 -7.30 30.21
CA ILE A 63 -2.02 -6.15 30.66
C ILE A 63 -2.70 -6.53 31.98
N LYS A 64 -2.26 -5.91 33.08
CA LYS A 64 -2.93 -6.02 34.38
C LYS A 64 -4.05 -4.97 34.44
N ILE A 65 -5.29 -5.43 34.31
CA ILE A 65 -6.46 -4.58 34.58
C ILE A 65 -6.56 -4.43 36.10
N ILE A 66 -6.43 -3.19 36.58
CA ILE A 66 -6.59 -2.84 38.00
C ILE A 66 -7.96 -2.17 38.13
N ASP A 67 -8.97 -2.93 38.53
CA ASP A 67 -10.33 -2.40 38.77
C ASP A 67 -10.37 -1.62 40.09
N ASN A 68 -9.82 -0.41 40.12
CA ASN A 68 -9.92 0.50 41.27
C ASN A 68 -11.13 1.43 41.18
N ILE A 69 -12.23 1.00 40.55
CA ILE A 69 -13.49 1.77 40.52
C ILE A 69 -14.43 1.17 41.56
N THR A 70 -14.47 1.79 42.74
CA THR A 70 -15.55 1.58 43.71
C THR A 70 -16.81 2.28 43.20
N LEU A 71 -17.89 1.52 42.99
CA LEU A 71 -19.24 2.04 42.71
C LEU A 71 -19.89 2.60 43.97
#